data_AF-A0A523QX82-F1
#
_entry.id   AF-A0A523QX82-F1
#
_cell.length_a   1.000
_cell.length_b   1.000
_cell.length_c   1.000
_cell.angle_alpha   90.00
_cell.angle_beta   90.00
_cell.angle_gamma   90.00
#
_symmetry.space_group_name_H-M   'P 1'
#
loop_
_entity.id
_entity.type
_entity.pdbx_description
1 polymer ?
#
loop_
_entity_poly.entity_id
_entity_poly.type
_entity_poly.pdbx_seq_one_letter_code
_entity_poly.pdbx_strand_id
1 'polypeptide(L)'
;MLEILIVPFINALLFIYEFIGENFGLAIIIFTIVLRLATFPFTKKQLESSQKMQEMQQSKEWQKIQKKYKNDKEKLAQEQMSLYKEMGVSPFSSCLPSFLQMVIIIPVFFSVSRTLVSTPLQMLQLRSDLISS
;
A
#
# COMPACT_ATOMS: atom_id res chain seq x y z
N MET A 1 -17.32 -7.33 -14.71
CA MET A 1 -16.34 -6.22 -14.61
C MET A 1 -15.17 -6.58 -13.70
N LEU A 2 -15.41 -7.09 -12.48
CA LEU A 2 -14.34 -7.55 -11.57
C LEU A 2 -13.52 -8.74 -12.11
N GLU A 3 -14.16 -9.68 -12.80
CA GLU A 3 -13.52 -10.91 -13.30
C GLU A 3 -12.39 -10.66 -14.30
N ILE A 4 -12.51 -9.63 -15.14
CA ILE A 4 -11.48 -9.25 -16.12
C ILE A 4 -10.15 -8.88 -15.45
N LEU A 5 -10.21 -8.33 -14.23
CA LEU A 5 -9.02 -7.97 -13.46
C LEU A 5 -8.48 -9.16 -12.65
N ILE A 6 -9.38 -10.03 -12.17
CA ILE A 6 -9.06 -11.11 -11.23
C ILE A 6 -8.48 -12.34 -11.95
N VAL A 7 -9.01 -12.71 -13.12
CA VAL A 7 -8.57 -13.88 -13.89
C VAL A 7 -7.06 -13.89 -14.21
N PRO A 8 -6.44 -12.80 -14.72
CA PRO A 8 -5.00 -12.80 -14.98
C PRO A 8 -4.17 -12.87 -13.69
N PHE A 9 -4.67 -12.32 -12.58
CA PHE A 9 -4.01 -12.37 -11.27
C PHE A 9 -4.00 -13.79 -10.70
N ILE A 10 -5.13 -14.50 -10.79
CA ILE A 10 -5.25 -15.88 -10.30
C ILE A 10 -4.40 -16.82 -11.16
N ASN A 11 -4.43 -16.68 -12.50
CA ASN A 11 -3.58 -17.50 -13.37
C ASN A 11 -2.08 -17.28 -13.08
N ALA A 12 -1.66 -16.04 -12.82
CA ALA A 12 -0.28 -15.76 -12.44
C ALA A 12 0.10 -16.39 -11.09
N LEU A 13 -0.81 -16.35 -10.10
CA LEU A 13 -0.59 -16.98 -8.80
C LEU A 13 -0.51 -18.50 -8.91
N LEU A 14 -1.40 -19.13 -9.69
CA LEU A 14 -1.40 -20.57 -9.93
C LEU A 14 -0.14 -21.02 -10.67
N PHE A 15 0.32 -20.26 -11.65
CA PHE A 15 1.58 -20.53 -12.35
C PHE A 15 2.78 -20.51 -11.40
N ILE A 16 2.83 -19.54 -10.49
CA ILE A 16 3.87 -19.44 -9.47
C ILE A 16 3.76 -20.59 -8.45
N TYR A 17 2.54 -20.97 -8.08
CA TYR A 17 2.26 -22.06 -7.14
C TYR A 17 2.73 -23.43 -7.66
N GLU A 18 2.43 -23.74 -8.93
CA GLU A 18 2.90 -24.98 -9.57
C GLU A 18 4.43 -24.98 -9.72
N PHE A 19 5.03 -23.83 -10.04
CA PHE A 19 6.48 -23.71 -10.23
C PHE A 19 7.31 -23.90 -8.94
N ILE A 20 6.73 -23.60 -7.77
CA ILE A 20 7.42 -23.64 -6.47
C ILE A 20 7.13 -24.93 -5.68
N GLY A 21 6.34 -25.85 -6.25
CA GLY A 21 6.06 -27.15 -5.63
C GLY A 21 4.98 -27.08 -4.55
N GLU A 22 3.85 -26.45 -4.87
CA GLU A 22 2.63 -26.43 -4.04
C GLU A 22 2.76 -25.75 -2.67
N ASN A 23 3.79 -24.92 -2.48
CA ASN A 23 3.96 -24.17 -1.25
C ASN A 23 3.25 -22.81 -1.31
N PHE A 24 2.04 -22.77 -0.75
CA PHE A 24 1.17 -21.58 -0.74
C PHE A 24 1.84 -20.34 -0.12
N GLY A 25 2.66 -20.51 0.93
CA GLY A 25 3.32 -19.40 1.61
C GLY A 25 4.37 -18.73 0.74
N LEU A 26 5.22 -19.53 0.09
CA LEU A 26 6.25 -19.03 -0.82
C LEU A 26 5.65 -18.44 -2.11
N ALA A 27 4.58 -19.05 -2.63
CA ALA A 27 3.88 -18.55 -3.80
C ALA A 27 3.35 -17.11 -3.59
N ILE A 28 2.74 -16.84 -2.42
CA ILE A 28 2.24 -15.51 -2.08
C ILE A 28 3.38 -14.49 -1.92
N ILE A 29 4.48 -14.88 -1.27
CA ILE A 29 5.63 -13.98 -1.10
C ILE A 29 6.20 -13.59 -2.46
N ILE A 30 6.43 -14.55 -3.35
CA ILE A 30 6.99 -14.31 -4.68
C ILE A 30 6.02 -13.51 -5.54
N PHE A 31 4.73 -13.86 -5.53
CA PHE A 31 3.70 -13.09 -6.20
C PHE A 31 3.69 -11.62 -5.75
N THR A 32 3.83 -11.37 -4.45
CA THR A 32 3.90 -10.03 -3.87
C THR A 32 5.14 -9.27 -4.37
N ILE A 33 6.30 -9.93 -4.42
CA ILE A 33 7.55 -9.31 -4.92
C ILE A 33 7.42 -8.95 -6.40
N VAL A 34 6.92 -9.87 -7.23
CA VAL A 34 6.71 -9.64 -8.67
C VAL A 34 5.74 -8.49 -8.90
N LEU A 35 4.62 -8.48 -8.17
CA LEU A 35 3.63 -7.40 -8.25
C LEU A 35 4.24 -6.07 -7.85
N ARG A 36 5.07 -6.04 -6.79
CA ARG A 36 5.73 -4.83 -6.30
C ARG A 36 6.76 -4.29 -7.29
N LEU A 37 7.51 -5.17 -7.97
CA LEU A 37 8.43 -4.79 -9.04
C LEU A 37 7.68 -4.27 -10.28
N ALA A 38 6.59 -4.92 -10.66
CA ALA A 38 5.76 -4.48 -11.79
C ALA A 38 5.08 -3.13 -11.52
N THR A 39 4.65 -2.88 -10.28
CA THR A 39 4.02 -1.60 -9.88
C THR A 39 5.03 -0.52 -9.48
N PHE A 40 6.30 -0.85 -9.24
CA PHE A 40 7.35 0.12 -8.89
C PHE A 40 7.44 1.34 -9.83
N PRO A 41 7.51 1.19 -11.18
CA PRO A 41 7.55 2.35 -12.07
C PRO A 41 6.28 3.21 -11.99
N PHE A 42 5.13 2.59 -11.73
CA PHE A 42 3.87 3.28 -11.51
C PHE A 42 3.89 4.06 -10.20
N THR A 43 4.35 3.43 -9.11
CA THR A 43 4.52 4.07 -7.80
C THR A 43 5.49 5.24 -7.86
N LYS A 44 6.57 5.15 -8.64
CA LYS A 44 7.51 6.27 -8.84
C LYS A 44 6.82 7.50 -9.44
N LYS A 45 6.00 7.30 -10.49
CA LYS A 45 5.21 8.41 -11.08
C LYS A 45 4.21 8.98 -10.08
N GLN A 46 3.63 8.13 -9.25
CA GLN A 46 2.72 8.55 -8.19
C GLN A 46 3.40 9.38 -7.10
N LEU A 47 4.63 9.00 -6.73
CA LEU A 47 5.43 9.74 -5.77
C LEU A 47 5.83 11.12 -6.31
N GLU A 48 6.22 11.20 -7.58
CA GLU A 48 6.52 12.48 -8.25
C GLU A 48 5.29 13.40 -8.28
N SER A 49 4.11 12.85 -8.59
CA SER A 49 2.84 13.59 -8.54
C SER A 49 2.50 14.09 -7.14
N SER A 50 2.78 13.27 -6.11
CA SER A 50 2.58 13.64 -4.69
C SER A 50 3.54 14.74 -4.24
N GLN A 51 4.80 14.70 -4.68
CA GLN A 51 5.78 15.75 -4.38
C GLN A 51 5.39 17.11 -4.99
N LYS A 52 4.98 17.12 -6.27
CA LYS A 52 4.46 18.34 -6.93
C LYS A 52 3.24 18.91 -6.20
N MET A 53 2.42 18.06 -5.58
CA MET A 53 1.30 18.48 -4.76
C MET A 53 1.73 19.12 -3.45
N GLN A 54 2.74 18.56 -2.78
CA GLN A 54 3.30 19.15 -1.56
C GLN A 54 3.92 20.52 -1.85
N GLU A 55 4.69 20.65 -2.93
CA GLU A 55 5.25 21.93 -3.37
C GLU A 55 4.16 22.96 -3.68
N MET A 56 3.08 22.53 -4.35
CA MET A 56 1.92 23.38 -4.61
C MET A 56 1.24 23.84 -3.33
N GLN A 57 1.01 22.95 -2.37
CA GLN A 57 0.40 23.31 -1.08
C GLN A 57 1.28 24.27 -0.26
N GLN A 58 2.60 24.20 -0.44
CA GLN A 58 3.56 25.12 0.16
C GLN A 58 3.72 26.43 -0.64
N SER A 59 3.23 26.49 -1.87
CA SER A 59 3.33 27.69 -2.71
C SER A 59 2.65 28.89 -2.04
N LYS A 60 3.24 30.07 -2.24
CA LYS A 60 2.68 31.33 -1.73
C LYS A 60 1.30 31.62 -2.31
N GLU A 61 1.00 31.09 -3.50
CA GLU A 61 -0.31 31.24 -4.16
C GLU A 61 -1.40 30.45 -3.45
N TRP A 62 -1.12 29.20 -3.07
CA TRP A 62 -2.03 28.39 -2.26
C TRP A 62 -2.34 29.06 -0.91
N GLN A 63 -1.32 29.57 -0.22
CA GLN A 63 -1.49 30.28 1.05
C GLN A 63 -2.24 31.61 0.88
N LYS A 64 -2.03 32.32 -0.23
CA LYS A 64 -2.77 33.55 -0.55
C LYS A 64 -4.25 33.26 -0.81
N ILE A 65 -4.58 32.22 -1.58
CA ILE A 65 -5.98 31.81 -1.83
C ILE A 65 -6.66 31.43 -0.51
N GLN A 66 -6.00 30.64 0.35
CA GLN A 66 -6.54 30.31 1.67
C GLN A 66 -6.78 31.54 2.55
N LYS A 67 -5.86 32.52 2.55
CA LYS A 67 -6.02 33.76 3.34
C LYS A 67 -7.10 34.68 2.76
N LYS A 68 -7.18 34.79 1.43
CA LYS A 68 -8.11 35.67 0.71
C LYS A 68 -9.55 35.17 0.79
N TYR A 69 -9.77 33.86 0.73
CA TYR A 69 -11.10 33.24 0.73
C TYR A 69 -11.41 32.46 2.01
N LYS A 70 -10.77 32.80 3.14
CA LYS A 70 -10.97 32.12 4.44
C LYS A 70 -12.44 32.06 4.88
N ASN A 71 -13.23 33.08 4.52
CA ASN A 71 -14.64 33.20 4.88
C ASN A 71 -15.61 32.68 3.79
N ASP A 72 -15.10 32.33 2.60
CA ASP A 72 -15.92 31.90 1.46
C ASP A 72 -15.43 30.53 0.97
N LYS A 73 -15.98 29.47 1.59
CA LYS A 73 -15.56 28.09 1.36
C LYS A 73 -15.84 27.61 -0.07
N GLU A 74 -16.89 28.12 -0.71
CA GLU A 74 -17.22 27.76 -2.09
C GLU A 74 -16.18 28.33 -3.07
N LYS A 75 -15.90 29.63 -2.97
CA LYS A 75 -14.85 30.24 -3.82
C LYS A 75 -13.47 29.68 -3.53
N LEU A 76 -13.18 29.37 -2.27
CA LEU A 76 -11.94 28.72 -1.89
C LEU A 76 -11.78 27.36 -2.58
N ALA A 77 -12.80 26.50 -2.56
CA ALA A 77 -12.73 25.20 -3.24
C ALA A 77 -12.55 25.34 -4.77
N GLN A 78 -13.22 26.32 -5.38
CA GLN A 78 -13.16 26.56 -6.83
C GLN A 78 -11.79 27.07 -7.28
N GLU A 79 -11.22 28.04 -6.57
CA GLU A 79 -9.88 28.58 -6.84
C GLU A 79 -8.80 27.53 -6.60
N GLN A 80 -8.92 26.75 -5.52
CA GLN A 80 -8.02 25.64 -5.25
C GLN A 80 -8.06 24.61 -6.39
N MET A 81 -9.24 24.25 -6.88
CA MET A 81 -9.39 23.30 -7.99
C MET A 81 -8.87 23.84 -9.32
N SER A 82 -8.95 25.15 -9.53
CA SER A 82 -8.36 25.82 -10.69
C SER A 82 -6.84 25.78 -10.63
N LEU A 83 -6.24 26.07 -9.47
CA LEU A 83 -4.80 25.97 -9.25
C LEU A 83 -4.27 24.53 -9.42
N TYR A 84 -5.02 23.52 -8.94
CA TYR A 84 -4.70 22.10 -9.17
C TYR A 84 -4.63 21.77 -10.67
N LYS A 85 -5.54 22.33 -11.48
CA LYS A 85 -5.58 22.13 -12.93
C LYS A 85 -4.46 22.88 -13.65
N GLU A 86 -4.19 24.14 -13.29
CA GLU A 86 -3.10 24.92 -13.88
C GLU A 86 -1.73 24.28 -13.64
N MET A 87 -1.54 23.70 -12.45
CA MET A 87 -0.28 23.04 -12.08
C MET A 87 -0.22 21.56 -12.54
N GLY A 88 -1.30 21.04 -13.12
CA GLY A 88 -1.36 19.67 -13.66
C GLY A 88 -1.23 18.57 -12.60
N VAL A 89 -1.60 18.84 -11.35
CA VAL A 89 -1.42 17.91 -10.22
C VAL A 89 -2.74 17.23 -9.86
N SER A 90 -2.74 15.89 -9.73
CA SER A 90 -3.94 15.10 -9.43
C SER A 90 -4.02 14.65 -7.96
N PRO A 91 -5.04 15.06 -7.18
CA PRO A 91 -5.21 14.77 -5.75
C PRO A 91 -5.31 13.27 -5.41
N PHE A 92 -5.63 12.43 -6.39
CA PHE A 92 -5.80 10.99 -6.20
C PHE A 92 -4.49 10.20 -6.13
N SER A 93 -3.35 10.83 -6.39
CA SER A 93 -2.04 10.15 -6.38
C SER A 93 -1.60 9.72 -4.98
N SER A 94 -2.15 10.35 -3.93
CA SER A 94 -1.66 10.21 -2.55
C SER A 94 -2.22 9.03 -1.76
N CYS A 95 -3.29 8.36 -2.23
CA CYS A 95 -3.92 7.26 -1.48
C CYS A 95 -3.36 5.86 -1.78
N LEU A 96 -2.67 5.69 -2.91
CA LEU A 96 -2.14 4.38 -3.30
C LEU A 96 -1.03 3.81 -2.38
N PRO A 97 -0.13 4.63 -1.79
CA PRO A 97 0.91 4.14 -0.88
C PRO A 97 0.34 3.42 0.35
N SER A 98 -0.76 3.92 0.90
CA SER A 98 -1.41 3.33 2.09
C SER A 98 -2.00 1.95 1.80
N PHE A 99 -2.49 1.73 0.58
CA PHE A 99 -3.06 0.44 0.19
C PHE A 99 -1.99 -0.65 0.14
N LEU A 100 -0.82 -0.32 -0.43
CA LEU A 100 0.32 -1.25 -0.50
C LEU A 100 0.86 -1.61 0.89
N GLN A 101 0.85 -0.66 1.83
CA GLN A 101 1.30 -0.91 3.20
C GLN A 101 0.38 -1.88 3.95
N MET A 102 -0.94 -1.78 3.73
CA MET A 102 -1.92 -2.67 4.35
C MET A 102 -1.78 -4.12 3.84
N VAL A 103 -1.50 -4.30 2.55
CA VAL A 103 -1.38 -5.61 1.90
C VAL A 103 -0.20 -6.44 2.43
N ILE A 104 0.86 -5.80 2.93
CA ILE A 104 2.05 -6.50 3.42
C ILE A 104 1.92 -6.86 4.91
N ILE A 105 1.33 -5.98 5.72
CA ILE A 105 1.24 -6.18 7.18
C ILE A 105 0.27 -7.30 7.54
N ILE A 106 -0.89 -7.38 6.87
CA ILE A 106 -1.94 -8.35 7.19
C ILE A 106 -1.47 -9.81 7.09
N PRO A 107 -0.86 -10.28 5.98
CA PRO A 107 -0.43 -11.67 5.87
C PRO A 107 0.69 -12.01 6.85
N VAL A 108 1.66 -11.11 7.07
CA VAL A 108 2.75 -11.33 8.04
C VAL A 108 2.19 -11.43 9.45
N PHE A 109 1.29 -10.53 9.84
CA PHE A 109 0.64 -10.57 11.14
C PHE A 109 -0.14 -11.87 11.33
N PHE A 110 -0.93 -12.29 10.34
CA PHE A 110 -1.72 -13.50 10.42
C PHE A 110 -0.87 -14.79 10.45
N SER A 111 0.23 -14.83 9.69
CA SER A 111 1.22 -15.91 9.77
C SER A 111 1.85 -16.00 11.15
N VAL A 112 2.32 -14.88 11.70
CA VAL A 112 2.93 -14.82 13.03
C VAL A 112 1.93 -15.16 14.12
N SER A 113 0.70 -14.63 14.06
CA SER A 113 -0.35 -14.96 15.02
C SER A 113 -0.75 -16.43 14.96
N ARG A 114 -0.86 -17.04 13.79
CA ARG A 114 -1.14 -18.49 13.68
C ARG A 114 -0.01 -19.32 14.25
N THR A 115 1.25 -18.97 13.96
CA THR A 115 2.42 -19.70 14.48
C THR A 115 2.58 -19.51 15.99
N LEU A 116 2.37 -18.33 16.55
CA LEU A 116 2.50 -18.11 18.00
C LEU A 116 1.32 -18.70 18.79
N VAL A 117 0.10 -18.64 18.26
CA VAL A 117 -1.11 -19.22 18.90
C VAL A 117 -1.10 -20.75 18.85
N SER A 118 -0.44 -21.38 17.88
CA SER A 118 -0.25 -22.84 17.87
C SER A 118 0.91 -23.34 18.75
N THR A 119 1.72 -22.44 19.33
CA THR A 119 2.95 -22.78 20.09
C THR A 119 2.93 -22.47 21.61
N PRO A 120 1.80 -22.36 22.34
CA PRO A 120 1.87 -22.22 23.80
C PRO A 120 2.39 -23.50 24.48
N LEU A 121 2.12 -24.69 23.90
CA LEU A 121 2.56 -25.97 24.47
C LEU A 121 4.05 -26.28 24.24
N GLN A 122 4.60 -25.95 23.07
CA GLN A 122 6.02 -26.21 22.76
C GLN A 122 6.98 -25.28 23.53
N MET A 123 6.55 -24.05 23.84
CA MET A 123 7.30 -23.13 24.72
C MET A 123 7.36 -23.63 26.18
N LEU A 124 6.30 -24.27 26.68
CA LEU A 124 6.28 -24.86 28.03
C LEU A 124 7.13 -26.14 28.11
N GLN A 125 7.17 -26.95 27.05
CA GLN A 125 8.04 -28.13 26.96
C GLN A 125 9.54 -27.77 26.90
N LEU A 126 9.91 -26.74 26.11
CA LEU A 126 11.29 -26.23 26.08
C LEU A 126 11.78 -25.72 27.45
N ARG A 127 10.88 -25.15 28.27
CA ARG A 127 11.20 -24.73 29.64
C ARG A 127 11.39 -25.90 30.59
N SER A 128 10.61 -26.98 30.49
CA SER A 128 10.78 -28.15 31.36
C SER A 128 12.05 -28.93 31.03
N ASP A 129 12.44 -29.00 29.75
CA ASP A 129 13.64 -29.72 29.31
C ASP A 129 14.93 -28.99 29.74
N LEU A 130 14.90 -27.65 29.78
CA LEU A 130 16.03 -26.83 30.26
C LEU A 130 16.15 -26.75 31.79
N ILE A 131 15.09 -27.04 32.54
CA ILE A 131 15.10 -27.04 34.03
C ILE A 131 15.41 -28.45 34.59
N SER A 132 15.27 -29.50 33.78
CA SER A 132 15.53 -30.89 34.18
C SER A 132 16.85 -31.48 33.68
N SER A 133 17.69 -30.69 32.99
CA SER A 133 19.07 -31.03 32.61
C SER A 133 20.11 -30.30 33.45
#